data_AF-V2PZG4-F1
#
_entry.id   AF-V2PZG4-F1
#
_cell.length_a   1.000
_cell.length_b   1.000
_cell.length_c   1.000
_cell.angle_alpha   90.00
_cell.angle_beta   90.00
_cell.angle_gamma   90.00
#
_symmetry.space_group_name_H-M   'P 1'
#
loop_
_entity.id
_entity.type
_entity.pdbx_description
1 polymer ?
#
loop_
_entity_poly.entity_id
_entity_poly.type
_entity_poly.pdbx_seq_one_letter_code
_entity_poly.pdbx_strand_id
1 'polypeptide(L)' 'MNEILEQKLIDLDIPGAVVELTPDEADILGLQVETAVSEEYALNARFDEVEDE' A
#
# COMPACT_ATOMS: atom_id res chain seq x y z
N MET A 1 2.96 3.61 -22.93
CA MET A 1 3.11 3.15 -21.53
C MET A 1 4.61 2.94 -21.32
N ASN A 2 5.14 3.22 -20.13
CA ASN A 2 6.58 3.22 -19.88
C ASN A 2 7.10 1.77 -19.87
N GLU A 3 8.07 1.41 -20.74
CA GLU A 3 8.55 0.01 -20.89
C GLU A 3 9.04 -0.59 -19.55
N ILE A 4 9.52 0.27 -18.64
CA ILE A 4 9.96 -0.11 -17.29
C ILE A 4 8.80 -0.56 -16.40
N LEU A 5 7.65 0.13 -16.47
CA LEU A 5 6.49 -0.20 -15.65
C LEU A 5 5.87 -1.54 -16.09
N GLU A 6 5.92 -1.85 -17.39
CA GLU A 6 5.45 -3.13 -17.92
C GLU A 6 6.27 -4.32 -17.38
N GLN A 7 7.60 -4.17 -17.28
CA GLN A 7 8.44 -5.21 -16.66
C GLN A 7 8.14 -5.38 -15.18
N LYS A 8 7.99 -4.28 -14.44
CA LYS A 8 7.61 -4.31 -13.02
C LYS A 8 6.27 -5.04 -12.78
N LEU A 9 5.32 -4.88 -13.69
CA LEU A 9 4.03 -5.58 -13.63
C LEU A 9 4.16 -7.08 -13.87
N ILE A 10 5.02 -7.49 -14.82
CA ILE A 10 5.32 -8.90 -15.06
C ILE A 10 5.97 -9.53 -13.82
N ASP A 11 6.87 -8.79 -13.16
CA ASP A 11 7.53 -9.27 -11.94
C ASP A 11 6.55 -9.44 -10.78
N LEU A 12 5.49 -8.62 -10.68
CA LEU A 12 4.45 -8.77 -9.65
C LEU A 12 3.66 -10.09 -9.77
N ASP A 13 3.62 -10.71 -10.95
CA ASP A 13 3.00 -12.03 -11.14
C ASP A 13 3.90 -13.19 -10.68
N ILE A 14 5.17 -12.93 -10.36
CA ILE A 14 6.12 -13.94 -9.89
C ILE A 14 5.99 -14.11 -8.37
N PRO A 15 5.64 -15.31 -7.87
CA PRO A 15 5.51 -15.53 -6.42
C PRO A 15 6.80 -15.23 -5.67
N GLY A 16 6.73 -14.33 -4.68
CA GLY A 16 7.86 -13.95 -3.84
C GLY A 16 8.79 -12.89 -4.44
N ALA A 17 8.49 -12.37 -5.63
CA ALA A 17 9.17 -11.20 -6.16
C ALA A 17 8.81 -9.95 -5.35
N VAL A 18 9.79 -9.07 -5.18
CA VAL A 18 9.63 -7.76 -4.53
C VAL A 18 9.98 -6.71 -5.56
N VAL A 19 9.04 -5.80 -5.84
CA VAL A 19 9.18 -4.78 -6.87
C VAL A 19 8.99 -3.41 -6.22
N GLU A 20 9.91 -2.49 -6.49
CA GLU A 20 9.79 -1.10 -6.01
C GLU A 20 9.04 -0.23 -7.02
N LEU A 21 8.05 0.50 -6.53
CA LEU A 21 7.23 1.42 -7.31
C LEU A 21 7.48 2.85 -6.84
N THR A 22 7.51 3.79 -7.78
CA THR A 22 7.44 5.21 -7.44
C THR A 22 6.02 5.58 -6.96
N PRO A 23 5.84 6.73 -6.27
CA PRO A 23 4.51 7.17 -5.86
C PRO A 23 3.50 7.23 -7.02
N ASP A 24 3.90 7.80 -8.16
CA ASP A 24 3.04 7.90 -9.35
C ASP A 24 2.69 6.51 -9.92
N GLU A 25 3.65 5.57 -9.91
CA GLU A 25 3.41 4.19 -10.38
C GLU A 25 2.43 3.45 -9.47
N ALA A 26 2.55 3.63 -8.15
CA ALA A 26 1.63 3.04 -7.18
C ALA A 26 0.21 3.59 -7.34
N ASP A 27 0.06 4.90 -7.56
CA ASP A 27 -1.23 5.54 -7.81
C ASP A 27 -1.91 5.02 -9.09
N ILE A 28 -1.13 4.88 -10.19
CA ILE A 28 -1.63 4.32 -11.46
C ILE A 28 -2.13 2.88 -11.27
N LEU A 29 -1.46 2.10 -10.43
CA LEU A 29 -1.82 0.72 -10.14
C LEU A 29 -2.92 0.60 -9.07
N GLY A 30 -3.39 1.72 -8.52
CA GLY A 30 -4.36 1.72 -7.43
C GLY A 30 -3.82 1.11 -6.14
N LEU A 31 -2.49 1.01 -6.01
CA LEU A 31 -1.81 0.49 -4.83
C LEU A 31 -1.76 1.60 -3.79
N GLN A 32 -2.84 1.71 -3.02
CA GLN A 32 -2.92 2.63 -1.90
C GLN A 32 -2.22 2.01 -0.70
N VAL A 33 -1.22 2.72 -0.16
CA VAL A 33 -0.77 2.46 1.21
C VAL A 33 -1.86 3.03 2.11
N GLU A 34 -2.57 2.18 2.85
CA GLU A 34 -3.42 2.62 3.97
C GLU A 34 -2.52 3.27 5.02
N THR A 35 -2.24 4.55 4.81
CA THR A 35 -1.76 5.43 5.85
C THR A 35 -2.98 5.92 6.61
N ALA A 36 -2.87 5.98 7.93
CA ALA A 36 -3.90 6.61 8.73
C ALA A 36 -4.12 8.04 8.22
N VAL A 37 -5.39 8.41 8.00
CA VAL A 37 -5.79 9.72 7.46
C VAL A 37 -5.27 10.89 8.32
N SER A 38 -4.91 10.62 9.58
CA SER A 38 -4.19 11.49 10.50
C SER A 38 -3.44 10.68 11.57
N GLU A 39 -2.48 11.31 12.26
CA GLU A 39 -1.78 10.71 13.42
C GLU A 39 -2.78 10.27 14.51
N GLU A 40 -3.84 11.07 14.72
CA GLU A 40 -4.92 10.76 15.65
C GLU A 40 -5.70 9.50 15.24
N TYR A 41 -5.99 9.31 13.95
CA TYR A 41 -6.61 8.08 13.45
C TYR A 41 -5.71 6.85 13.67
N ALA A 42 -4.38 7.01 13.50
CA ALA A 42 -3.42 5.93 13.76
C ALA A 42 -3.41 5.53 15.24
N LEU A 43 -3.52 6.51 16.13
CA LEU A 43 -3.55 6.29 17.58
C LEU A 43 -4.85 5.59 18.00
N ASN A 44 -5.99 6.03 17.47
CA ASN A 44 -7.31 5.46 17.79
C ASN A 44 -7.47 4.03 17.23
N ALA A 45 -6.88 3.71 16.08
CA ALA A 45 -6.89 2.36 15.53
C ALA A 45 -6.04 1.34 16.33
N ARG A 46 -5.21 1.80 17.29
CA ARG A 46 -4.38 0.92 18.14
C ARG A 46 -5.11 0.43 19.39
N PHE A 47 -6.19 1.10 19.76
CA PHE A 47 -6.98 0.75 20.92
C PHE A 47 -8.27 0.12 20.41
N ASP A 48 -8.33 -1.21 20.38
CA ASP A 48 -9.62 -1.88 20.45
C ASP A 48 -10.28 -1.34 21.73
N GLU A 49 -11.37 -0.58 21.60
CA GLU A 49 -12.20 -0.22 22.72
C GLU A 49 -12.66 -1.54 23.36
N VAL A 50 -11.96 -1.97 24.40
CA VAL A 50 -12.47 -2.94 25.35
C VAL A 50 -13.62 -2.23 26.03
N GLU A 51 -14.83 -2.38 25.49
CA GLU A 51 -16.06 -2.10 26.23
C GLU A 51 -16.05 -3.02 27.45
N ASP A 52 -15.59 -2.50 28.59
CA ASP A 52 -15.81 -3.13 29.88
C ASP A 52 -17.32 -3.02 30.18
N GLU A 53 -18.05 -4.14 30.03
CA GLU A 53 -19.45 -4.31 30.47
C GLU A 53 -19.63 -4.16 31.99
#